data_AF-A0A6S7BA74-F1
#
_entry.id   AF-A0A6S7BA74-F1
#
_cell.length_a   1.000
_cell.length_b   1.000
_cell.length_c   1.000
_cell.angle_alpha   90.00
_cell.angle_beta   90.00
_cell.angle_gamma   90.00
#
_symmetry.space_group_name_H-M   'P 1'
#
loop_
_entity.id
_entity.type
_entity.pdbx_description
1 polymer ?
#
loop_
_entity_poly.entity_id
_entity_poly.type
_entity_poly.pdbx_seq_one_letter_code
_entity_poly.pdbx_strand_id
1 'polypeptide(L)'
;MKTLSRATGICIAVLSIYATDPLAQTFRAVDSSTSTMPSSRHRNSRGPSSQIAALPDATVFPAADGSEQADALQQTLDQLQAGQRLVFAPGRYVVGHSLVVKGQQVVVSGYGATLVATNPEDQTIVMSGSNSTLVGLTLIGTGTTRLTTPGSTKVEVTGAGIQVLDVTIQGGASDGIFVFGGTDIAVVGNKVQGTLADGIHTTYGSHNVLVQDNTVTGTGDDMIAVVSYQGDGASVASAPARKWTNTGRKEAAAYKSLRECIQFPADARVGKHGISSRMPVLPHTQYLRLVILLTWALQGDRHVGLCR
;
A
#
# COMPACT_ATOMS: atom_id res chain seq x y z
N MET A 1 69.40 -8.00 9.59
CA MET A 1 68.51 -6.85 9.32
C MET A 1 67.08 -7.40 9.36
N LYS A 2 66.33 -7.44 10.48
CA LYS A 2 65.62 -6.36 11.21
C LYS A 2 64.86 -5.39 10.30
N THR A 3 63.54 -5.61 10.15
CA THR A 3 62.36 -4.75 10.49
C THR A 3 61.10 -5.41 9.90
N LEU A 4 60.09 -5.94 10.62
CA LEU A 4 59.06 -5.39 11.52
C LEU A 4 58.01 -4.46 10.87
N SER A 5 56.72 -4.84 11.08
CA SER A 5 55.49 -4.01 11.10
C SER A 5 54.88 -3.64 9.73
N ARG A 6 53.56 -3.66 9.48
CA ARG A 6 52.39 -3.58 10.36
C ARG A 6 51.13 -3.98 9.59
N ALA A 7 50.25 -4.75 10.21
CA ALA A 7 48.87 -4.93 9.76
C ALA A 7 48.09 -3.63 9.98
N THR A 8 47.30 -3.22 8.98
CA THR A 8 46.34 -2.12 9.13
C THR A 8 44.95 -2.70 8.96
N GLY A 9 44.30 -2.97 10.10
CA GLY A 9 42.87 -3.26 10.14
C GLY A 9 42.08 -1.98 9.87
N ILE A 10 41.14 -2.03 8.93
CA ILE A 10 40.15 -0.99 8.75
C ILE A 10 38.95 -1.36 9.62
N CYS A 11 38.82 -0.67 10.75
CA CYS A 11 37.57 -0.62 11.51
C CYS A 11 36.57 0.22 10.72
N ILE A 12 35.50 -0.40 10.22
CA ILE A 12 34.33 0.33 9.74
C ILE A 12 33.49 0.66 10.97
N ALA A 13 33.53 1.92 11.39
CA ALA A 13 32.60 2.45 12.37
C ALA A 13 31.25 2.69 11.66
N VAL A 14 30.25 1.89 12.03
CA VAL A 14 28.85 2.14 11.65
C VAL A 14 28.34 3.27 12.53
N LEU A 15 28.19 4.46 11.94
CA LEU A 15 27.56 5.60 12.59
C LEU A 15 26.03 5.41 12.53
N SER A 16 25.44 4.89 13.61
CA SER A 16 23.99 4.88 13.80
C SER A 16 23.51 6.31 14.02
N ILE A 17 22.87 6.89 13.01
CA ILE A 17 22.10 8.13 13.16
C ILE A 17 20.71 7.73 13.64
N TYR A 18 20.41 8.01 14.91
CA TYR A 18 19.05 7.99 15.43
C TYR A 18 18.27 9.15 14.80
N ALA A 19 17.42 8.86 13.82
CA ALA A 19 16.38 9.78 13.41
C ALA A 19 15.25 9.71 14.45
N THR A 20 15.21 10.66 15.37
CA THR A 20 14.01 10.95 16.16
C THR A 20 13.07 11.75 15.26
N ASP A 21 12.08 11.11 14.65
CA ASP A 21 11.06 11.80 13.86
C ASP A 21 9.91 12.28 14.77
N PRO A 22 9.62 13.60 14.84
CA PRO A 22 8.70 14.18 15.81
C PRO A 22 7.22 14.22 15.35
N LEU A 23 6.71 13.19 14.66
CA LEU A 23 5.30 13.15 14.22
C LEU A 23 4.37 12.28 15.08
N ALA A 24 4.87 11.63 16.14
CA ALA A 24 4.09 10.74 17.00
C ALA A 24 3.30 11.43 18.14
N GLN A 25 3.17 12.76 18.17
CA GLN A 25 2.53 13.46 19.29
C GLN A 25 1.52 14.52 18.87
N THR A 26 0.37 14.12 18.33
CA THR A 26 -0.82 15.01 18.38
C THR A 26 -2.14 14.22 18.38
N PHE A 27 -2.40 13.50 19.47
CA PHE A 27 -3.77 13.31 19.95
C PHE A 27 -3.78 13.70 21.42
N ARG A 28 -4.02 15.00 21.69
CA ARG A 28 -4.28 15.48 23.06
C ARG A 28 -5.76 15.37 23.36
N ALA A 29 -6.01 14.73 24.50
CA ALA A 29 -7.27 14.63 25.20
C ALA A 29 -7.90 16.01 25.46
N VAL A 30 -9.23 16.01 25.47
CA VAL A 30 -10.09 17.13 25.86
C VAL A 30 -9.82 17.49 27.32
N ASP A 31 -9.48 18.75 27.57
CA ASP A 31 -9.18 19.31 28.89
C ASP A 31 -10.48 19.56 29.68
N SER A 32 -10.51 19.14 30.95
CA SER A 32 -11.54 19.51 31.91
C SER A 32 -10.93 20.36 33.03
N SER A 33 -11.63 21.44 33.35
CA SER A 33 -11.19 22.61 34.08
C SER A 33 -10.96 22.40 35.59
N THR A 34 -9.82 22.93 36.07
CA THR A 34 -9.53 23.63 37.35
C THR A 34 -10.22 23.19 38.66
N SER A 35 -9.41 22.79 39.65
CA SER A 35 -9.52 23.29 41.04
C SER A 35 -8.26 23.02 41.90
N THR A 36 -7.65 24.13 42.34
CA THR A 36 -6.95 24.47 43.60
C THR A 36 -6.34 23.40 44.55
N MET A 37 -5.06 23.60 44.87
CA MET A 37 -4.13 22.99 45.86
C MET A 37 -4.64 22.96 47.34
N PRO A 38 -4.11 22.09 48.25
CA PRO A 38 -2.84 22.36 48.93
C PRO A 38 -1.89 21.15 49.20
N SER A 39 -0.60 21.43 49.02
CA SER A 39 0.59 20.91 49.70
C SER A 39 0.44 19.71 50.66
N SER A 40 0.92 18.53 50.21
CA SER A 40 1.47 17.52 51.11
C SER A 40 2.87 17.09 50.65
N ARG A 41 3.80 17.01 51.60
CA ARG A 41 5.20 16.62 51.40
C ARG A 41 5.26 15.17 50.91
N HIS A 42 5.41 14.95 49.61
CA HIS A 42 5.75 13.63 49.08
C HIS A 42 7.26 13.50 48.86
N ARG A 43 7.82 12.54 49.60
CA ARG A 43 9.18 12.00 49.47
C ARG A 43 9.53 11.78 48.01
N ASN A 44 10.73 12.23 47.61
CA ASN A 44 11.40 11.81 46.39
C ASN A 44 11.63 10.29 46.41
N SER A 45 10.66 9.51 45.93
CA SER A 45 10.93 8.19 45.40
C SER A 45 11.00 8.33 43.88
N ARG A 46 12.22 8.57 43.37
CA ARG A 46 12.57 8.17 42.00
C ARG A 46 12.44 6.65 41.97
N GLY A 47 11.23 6.15 41.70
CA GLY A 47 11.06 4.78 41.26
C GLY A 47 11.88 4.60 39.98
N PRO A 48 12.49 3.42 39.76
CA PRO A 48 13.16 3.17 38.50
C PRO A 48 12.12 3.39 37.40
N SER A 49 12.40 4.33 36.49
CA SER A 49 11.71 4.37 35.20
C SER A 49 11.87 2.98 34.62
N SER A 50 10.77 2.23 34.58
CA SER A 50 10.76 0.94 33.91
C SER A 50 11.00 1.23 32.43
N GLN A 51 12.27 1.20 32.02
CA GLN A 51 12.61 1.10 30.62
C GLN A 51 12.02 -0.23 30.17
N ILE A 52 10.86 -0.17 29.51
CA ILE A 52 10.37 -1.32 28.77
C ILE A 52 11.44 -1.58 27.72
N ALA A 53 12.24 -2.63 27.92
CA ALA A 53 13.23 -3.04 26.96
C ALA A 53 12.50 -3.35 25.65
N ALA A 54 12.93 -2.72 24.55
CA ALA A 54 12.37 -3.00 23.24
C ALA A 54 12.59 -4.48 22.91
N LEU A 55 11.57 -5.15 22.38
CA LEU A 55 11.67 -6.54 21.95
C LEU A 55 12.72 -6.66 20.84
N PRO A 56 13.53 -7.73 20.84
CA PRO A 56 14.48 -7.95 19.76
C PRO A 56 13.75 -8.16 18.43
N ASP A 57 14.38 -7.72 17.34
CA ASP A 57 13.87 -7.96 16.00
C ASP A 57 13.83 -9.46 15.70
N ALA A 58 12.72 -9.93 15.14
CA ALA A 58 12.70 -11.18 14.39
C ALA A 58 13.31 -10.91 13.01
N THR A 59 14.12 -11.84 12.49
CA THR A 59 14.70 -11.71 11.14
C THR A 59 14.48 -12.98 10.35
N VAL A 60 14.04 -12.84 9.10
CA VAL A 60 13.89 -13.94 8.14
C VAL A 60 14.85 -13.75 6.98
N PHE A 61 15.34 -14.86 6.41
CA PHE A 61 16.29 -14.87 5.30
C PHE A 61 15.68 -15.54 4.08
N PRO A 62 16.06 -15.12 2.86
CA PRO A 62 15.64 -15.81 1.65
C PRO A 62 16.21 -17.23 1.65
N ALA A 63 15.45 -18.19 1.14
CA ALA A 63 15.93 -19.55 1.00
C ALA A 63 17.09 -19.59 -0.01
N ALA A 64 18.22 -20.19 0.37
CA ALA A 64 19.43 -20.20 -0.45
C ALA A 64 19.24 -20.98 -1.78
N ASP A 65 18.31 -21.93 -1.80
CA ASP A 65 17.94 -22.74 -2.95
C ASP A 65 16.75 -22.15 -3.75
N GLY A 66 16.18 -21.04 -3.29
CA GLY A 66 14.99 -20.43 -3.90
C GLY A 66 13.68 -21.21 -3.67
N SER A 67 13.64 -22.10 -2.67
CA SER A 67 12.42 -22.78 -2.25
C SER A 67 11.30 -21.81 -1.84
N GLU A 68 10.06 -22.29 -1.93
CA GLU A 68 8.86 -21.59 -1.47
C GLU A 68 8.90 -21.43 0.06
N GLN A 69 8.51 -20.25 0.58
CA GLN A 69 8.70 -19.89 1.98
C GLN A 69 7.43 -19.44 2.70
N ALA A 70 6.25 -19.46 2.08
CA ALA A 70 5.06 -18.82 2.64
C ALA A 70 4.66 -19.40 3.99
N ASP A 71 4.69 -20.72 4.18
CA ASP A 71 4.40 -21.35 5.48
C ASP A 71 5.38 -20.92 6.59
N ALA A 72 6.69 -20.92 6.29
CA ALA A 72 7.71 -20.53 7.25
C ALA A 72 7.63 -19.04 7.62
N LEU A 73 7.32 -18.19 6.63
CA LEU A 73 7.08 -16.77 6.83
C LEU A 73 5.81 -16.53 7.66
N GLN A 74 4.72 -17.25 7.36
CA GLN A 74 3.48 -17.16 8.12
C GLN A 74 3.68 -17.59 9.58
N GLN A 75 4.41 -18.69 9.81
CA GLN A 75 4.74 -19.14 11.16
C GLN A 75 5.52 -18.06 11.95
N THR A 76 6.43 -17.34 11.28
CA THR A 76 7.16 -16.23 11.90
C THR A 76 6.22 -15.07 12.23
N LEU A 77 5.33 -14.70 11.31
CA LEU A 77 4.32 -13.65 11.52
C LEU A 77 3.38 -13.97 12.69
N ASP A 78 2.96 -15.23 12.79
CA ASP A 78 2.07 -15.72 13.86
C ASP A 78 2.74 -15.70 15.25
N GLN A 79 4.08 -15.72 15.30
CA GLN A 79 4.86 -15.67 16.55
C GLN A 79 5.20 -14.25 17.01
N LEU A 80 4.94 -13.22 16.19
CA LEU A 80 5.27 -11.86 16.56
C LEU A 80 4.48 -11.40 17.78
N GLN A 81 5.20 -10.82 18.74
CA GLN A 81 4.62 -10.19 19.91
C GLN A 81 4.19 -8.75 19.58
N ALA A 82 3.28 -8.21 20.39
CA ALA A 82 2.86 -6.82 20.23
C ALA A 82 4.06 -5.86 20.33
N GLY A 83 4.16 -4.90 19.41
CA GLY A 83 5.29 -3.98 19.34
C GLY A 83 6.56 -4.54 18.67
N GLN A 84 6.59 -5.84 18.33
CA GLN A 84 7.77 -6.46 17.75
C GLN A 84 7.92 -6.13 16.27
N ARG A 85 9.17 -6.02 15.83
CA ARG A 85 9.51 -5.85 14.42
C ARG A 85 9.99 -7.17 13.81
N LEU A 86 9.46 -7.49 12.63
CA LEU A 86 9.98 -8.48 11.71
C LEU A 86 10.78 -7.77 10.61
N VAL A 87 12.02 -8.20 10.41
CA VAL A 87 12.91 -7.73 9.36
C VAL A 87 13.12 -8.83 8.33
N PHE A 88 12.74 -8.58 7.09
CA PHE A 88 13.17 -9.37 5.95
C PHE A 88 14.58 -8.95 5.56
N ALA A 89 15.53 -9.88 5.62
CA ALA A 89 16.85 -9.64 5.06
C ALA A 89 16.75 -9.40 3.54
N PRO A 90 17.64 -8.57 2.95
CA PRO A 90 17.63 -8.35 1.51
C PRO A 90 17.73 -9.65 0.72
N GLY A 91 16.96 -9.76 -0.36
CA GLY A 91 16.94 -10.95 -1.21
C GLY A 91 15.55 -11.30 -1.74
N ARG A 92 15.46 -12.47 -2.37
CA ARG A 92 14.25 -12.93 -3.06
C ARG A 92 13.58 -14.04 -2.26
N TYR A 93 12.30 -13.87 -1.97
CA TYR A 93 11.44 -14.84 -1.29
C TYR A 93 10.36 -15.30 -2.26
N VAL A 94 10.19 -16.61 -2.42
CA VAL A 94 9.10 -17.18 -3.21
C VAL A 94 7.92 -17.46 -2.28
N VAL A 95 6.73 -16.96 -2.63
CA VAL A 95 5.52 -17.10 -1.80
C VAL A 95 4.36 -17.64 -2.62
N GLY A 96 3.77 -18.76 -2.19
CA GLY A 96 2.74 -19.49 -2.90
C GLY A 96 1.30 -19.22 -2.47
N HIS A 97 1.13 -18.55 -1.33
CA HIS A 97 -0.16 -18.15 -0.78
C HIS A 97 -0.04 -16.84 -0.02
N SER A 98 -1.19 -16.26 0.37
CA SER A 98 -1.24 -15.03 1.15
C SER A 98 -0.57 -15.17 2.52
N LEU A 99 -0.05 -14.05 3.00
CA LEU A 99 0.52 -13.89 4.33
C LEU A 99 -0.35 -12.94 5.14
N VAL A 100 -0.66 -13.29 6.39
CA VAL A 100 -1.55 -12.51 7.26
C VAL A 100 -0.78 -11.95 8.44
N VAL A 101 -0.85 -10.62 8.59
CA VAL A 101 -0.27 -9.87 9.70
C VAL A 101 -1.39 -9.50 10.67
N LYS A 102 -1.54 -10.30 11.74
CA LYS A 102 -2.61 -10.16 12.75
C LYS A 102 -2.18 -9.38 14.00
N GLY A 103 -0.87 -9.23 14.21
CA GLY A 103 -0.31 -8.64 15.42
C GLY A 103 -0.67 -7.16 15.61
N GLN A 104 -0.64 -6.70 16.86
CA GLN A 104 -0.83 -5.30 17.22
C GLN A 104 0.52 -4.59 17.33
N GLN A 105 0.62 -3.36 16.82
CA GLN A 105 1.84 -2.56 16.87
C GLN A 105 3.06 -3.25 16.27
N VAL A 106 2.85 -4.21 15.36
CA VAL A 106 3.96 -4.92 14.72
C VAL A 106 4.46 -4.11 13.53
N VAL A 107 5.77 -4.20 13.29
CA VAL A 107 6.39 -3.61 12.10
C VAL A 107 6.94 -4.73 11.24
N VAL A 108 6.44 -4.84 10.01
CA VAL A 108 6.97 -5.74 8.98
C VAL A 108 7.80 -4.90 8.02
N SER A 109 9.12 -5.01 8.10
CA SER A 109 10.08 -4.20 7.35
C SER A 109 10.88 -5.08 6.39
N GLY A 110 11.06 -4.65 5.14
CA GLY A 110 11.79 -5.44 4.15
C GLY A 110 12.50 -4.64 3.07
N TYR A 111 13.24 -3.59 3.46
CA TYR A 111 14.08 -2.85 2.52
C TYR A 111 15.08 -3.77 1.81
N GLY A 112 14.97 -3.84 0.49
CA GLY A 112 15.79 -4.72 -0.35
C GLY A 112 15.30 -6.18 -0.43
N ALA A 113 14.21 -6.51 0.24
CA ALA A 113 13.54 -7.80 0.12
C ALA A 113 12.45 -7.77 -0.96
N THR A 114 12.39 -8.82 -1.77
CA THR A 114 11.41 -8.99 -2.85
C THR A 114 10.63 -10.29 -2.65
N LEU A 115 9.32 -10.19 -2.42
CA LEU A 115 8.40 -11.33 -2.35
C LEU A 115 7.78 -11.56 -3.71
N VAL A 116 7.87 -12.78 -4.22
CA VAL A 116 7.40 -13.13 -5.58
C VAL A 116 6.32 -14.18 -5.47
N ALA A 117 5.12 -13.79 -5.88
CA ALA A 117 3.95 -14.65 -5.87
C ALA A 117 4.03 -15.73 -6.96
N THR A 118 3.58 -16.93 -6.66
CA THR A 118 3.42 -18.01 -7.64
C THR A 118 1.97 -18.37 -7.94
N ASN A 119 1.01 -17.87 -7.15
CA ASN A 119 -0.42 -18.11 -7.33
C ASN A 119 -1.19 -16.79 -7.55
N PRO A 120 -1.84 -16.55 -8.71
CA PRO A 120 -2.55 -15.31 -8.96
C PRO A 120 -3.80 -15.12 -8.08
N GLU A 121 -4.41 -16.21 -7.61
CA GLU A 121 -5.62 -16.20 -6.79
C GLU A 121 -5.33 -15.96 -5.30
N ASP A 122 -4.07 -16.14 -4.88
CA ASP A 122 -3.67 -16.13 -3.48
C ASP A 122 -2.23 -15.57 -3.30
N GLN A 123 -2.11 -14.25 -3.24
CA GLN A 123 -0.83 -13.53 -3.31
C GLN A 123 -0.79 -12.25 -2.48
N THR A 124 -1.65 -12.17 -1.47
CA THR A 124 -1.91 -10.96 -0.70
C THR A 124 -1.08 -10.91 0.58
N ILE A 125 -0.61 -9.73 0.97
CA ILE A 125 -0.27 -9.46 2.38
C ILE A 125 -1.50 -8.85 3.03
N VAL A 126 -2.15 -9.59 3.91
CA VAL A 126 -3.35 -9.16 4.62
C VAL A 126 -2.95 -8.50 5.93
N MET A 127 -3.13 -7.18 6.01
CA MET A 127 -2.92 -6.38 7.21
C MET A 127 -4.23 -6.29 8.00
N SER A 128 -4.47 -7.28 8.88
CA SER A 128 -5.70 -7.41 9.69
C SER A 128 -5.52 -7.06 11.17
N GLY A 129 -4.27 -6.84 11.62
CA GLY A 129 -3.96 -6.41 12.98
C GLY A 129 -4.36 -4.96 13.28
N SER A 130 -3.71 -4.36 14.28
CA SER A 130 -3.97 -2.96 14.64
C SER A 130 -2.71 -2.17 14.92
N ASN A 131 -2.68 -0.89 14.52
CA ASN A 131 -1.54 0.01 14.73
C ASN A 131 -0.22 -0.52 14.13
N SER A 132 -0.32 -1.33 13.08
CA SER A 132 0.81 -2.09 12.51
C SER A 132 1.27 -1.50 11.19
N THR A 133 2.53 -1.72 10.85
CA THR A 133 3.17 -1.12 9.68
C THR A 133 3.73 -2.19 8.74
N LEU A 134 3.45 -2.06 7.45
CA LEU A 134 4.14 -2.75 6.36
C LEU A 134 5.04 -1.73 5.66
N VAL A 135 6.35 -1.98 5.58
CA VAL A 135 7.29 -1.00 5.04
C VAL A 135 8.43 -1.56 4.19
N GLY A 136 8.71 -0.89 3.07
CA GLY A 136 9.95 -1.04 2.29
C GLY A 136 10.07 -2.32 1.46
N LEU A 137 9.04 -3.16 1.42
CA LEU A 137 9.03 -4.41 0.64
C LEU A 137 8.82 -4.15 -0.85
N THR A 138 9.41 -5.01 -1.68
CA THR A 138 9.00 -5.16 -3.08
C THR A 138 8.12 -6.40 -3.24
N LEU A 139 6.95 -6.24 -3.84
CA LEU A 139 5.98 -7.31 -4.11
C LEU A 139 5.84 -7.49 -5.62
N ILE A 140 6.14 -8.69 -6.11
CA ILE A 140 5.96 -9.07 -7.51
C ILE A 140 4.74 -9.99 -7.59
N GLY A 141 3.70 -9.53 -8.28
CA GLY A 141 2.49 -10.31 -8.53
C GLY A 141 2.63 -11.22 -9.74
N THR A 142 1.65 -12.11 -9.89
CA THR A 142 1.51 -13.01 -11.04
C THR A 142 0.08 -12.98 -11.57
N GLY A 143 -0.17 -13.65 -12.69
CA GLY A 143 -1.46 -13.71 -13.36
C GLY A 143 -1.53 -12.87 -14.63
N THR A 144 -2.34 -13.33 -15.58
CA THR A 144 -2.55 -12.71 -16.90
C THR A 144 -4.00 -12.28 -17.13
N THR A 145 -4.88 -12.57 -16.17
CA THR A 145 -6.30 -12.27 -16.22
C THR A 145 -6.69 -11.50 -14.97
N ARG A 146 -7.53 -10.48 -15.14
CA ARG A 146 -8.08 -9.72 -14.02
C ARG A 146 -8.95 -10.63 -13.15
N LEU A 147 -8.70 -10.62 -11.85
CA LEU A 147 -9.47 -11.26 -10.82
C LEU A 147 -10.11 -10.19 -9.92
N THR A 148 -11.10 -10.61 -9.13
CA THR A 148 -11.91 -9.70 -8.28
C THR A 148 -11.97 -10.16 -6.83
N THR A 149 -11.16 -11.14 -6.44
CA THR A 149 -11.14 -11.69 -5.08
C THR A 149 -10.13 -10.93 -4.22
N PRO A 150 -10.38 -10.75 -2.91
CA PRO A 150 -9.40 -10.11 -2.03
C PRO A 150 -8.03 -10.79 -2.04
N GLY A 151 -7.99 -12.14 -2.05
CA GLY A 151 -6.75 -12.93 -2.10
C GLY A 151 -5.89 -12.71 -3.35
N SER A 152 -6.46 -12.14 -4.43
CA SER A 152 -5.74 -11.84 -5.67
C SER A 152 -5.09 -10.44 -5.69
N THR A 153 -5.31 -9.61 -4.65
CA THR A 153 -4.65 -8.30 -4.48
C THR A 153 -3.19 -8.46 -4.01
N LYS A 154 -2.44 -7.36 -3.88
CA LYS A 154 -1.06 -7.43 -3.35
C LYS A 154 -0.98 -7.09 -1.87
N VAL A 155 -1.69 -6.05 -1.45
CA VAL A 155 -1.85 -5.70 -0.03
C VAL A 155 -3.33 -5.48 0.22
N GLU A 156 -3.89 -6.19 1.19
CA GLU A 156 -5.25 -5.98 1.67
C GLU A 156 -5.19 -5.40 3.08
N VAL A 157 -5.96 -4.35 3.34
CA VAL A 157 -6.00 -3.67 4.64
C VAL A 157 -7.41 -3.73 5.20
N THR A 158 -7.59 -4.56 6.22
CA THR A 158 -8.87 -4.74 6.94
C THR A 158 -8.79 -4.28 8.40
N GLY A 159 -7.57 -4.11 8.93
CA GLY A 159 -7.31 -3.66 10.30
C GLY A 159 -7.55 -2.17 10.55
N ALA A 160 -7.19 -1.71 11.75
CA ALA A 160 -7.30 -0.31 12.16
C ALA A 160 -5.93 0.28 12.53
N GLY A 161 -5.64 1.54 12.20
CA GLY A 161 -4.34 2.15 12.48
C GLY A 161 -3.21 1.60 11.61
N ILE A 162 -3.51 1.03 10.43
CA ILE A 162 -2.51 0.38 9.59
C ILE A 162 -1.75 1.40 8.74
N GLN A 163 -0.44 1.18 8.60
CA GLN A 163 0.42 1.96 7.71
C GLN A 163 1.03 1.05 6.63
N VAL A 164 0.92 1.46 5.38
CA VAL A 164 1.56 0.82 4.21
C VAL A 164 2.48 1.87 3.58
N LEU A 165 3.78 1.71 3.79
CA LEU A 165 4.79 2.73 3.57
C LEU A 165 5.89 2.24 2.62
N ASP A 166 6.24 3.03 1.62
CA ASP A 166 7.40 2.75 0.74
C ASP A 166 7.40 1.34 0.12
N VAL A 167 6.21 0.75 -0.07
CA VAL A 167 6.05 -0.56 -0.71
C VAL A 167 6.08 -0.37 -2.22
N THR A 168 6.86 -1.22 -2.91
CA THR A 168 6.88 -1.29 -4.37
C THR A 168 6.08 -2.50 -4.82
N ILE A 169 5.05 -2.29 -5.63
CA ILE A 169 4.19 -3.33 -6.19
C ILE A 169 4.38 -3.37 -7.71
N GLN A 170 4.65 -4.55 -8.25
CA GLN A 170 4.80 -4.81 -9.67
C GLN A 170 3.89 -5.96 -10.10
N GLY A 171 2.89 -5.67 -10.93
CA GLY A 171 1.94 -6.68 -11.40
C GLY A 171 0.96 -7.12 -10.32
N GLY A 172 0.12 -8.10 -10.68
CA GLY A 172 -0.89 -8.69 -9.82
C GLY A 172 -2.21 -8.86 -10.57
N ALA A 173 -2.92 -9.94 -10.27
CA ALA A 173 -4.17 -10.28 -10.94
C ALA A 173 -5.33 -9.35 -10.55
N SER A 174 -5.22 -8.58 -9.47
CA SER A 174 -6.23 -7.62 -8.99
C SER A 174 -5.55 -6.34 -8.51
N ASP A 175 -6.13 -5.65 -7.53
CA ASP A 175 -5.68 -4.36 -7.02
C ASP A 175 -4.27 -4.44 -6.40
N GLY A 176 -3.54 -3.34 -6.48
CA GLY A 176 -2.26 -3.21 -5.76
C GLY A 176 -2.48 -3.15 -4.25
N ILE A 177 -3.09 -2.07 -3.78
CA ILE A 177 -3.43 -1.86 -2.36
C ILE A 177 -4.94 -1.73 -2.24
N PHE A 178 -5.57 -2.66 -1.54
CA PHE A 178 -7.01 -2.73 -1.34
C PHE A 178 -7.36 -2.46 0.14
N VAL A 179 -7.85 -1.26 0.43
CA VAL A 179 -8.34 -0.89 1.76
C VAL A 179 -9.83 -1.27 1.84
N PHE A 180 -10.11 -2.32 2.61
CA PHE A 180 -11.39 -2.99 2.65
C PHE A 180 -11.97 -2.94 4.07
N GLY A 181 -12.69 -1.86 4.37
CA GLY A 181 -13.29 -1.62 5.70
C GLY A 181 -12.31 -1.19 6.78
N GLY A 182 -11.02 -1.05 6.47
CA GLY A 182 -10.02 -0.52 7.39
C GLY A 182 -10.29 0.93 7.82
N THR A 183 -9.83 1.28 9.02
CA THR A 183 -10.02 2.60 9.65
C THR A 183 -8.70 3.19 10.12
N ASP A 184 -8.53 4.51 10.01
CA ASP A 184 -7.30 5.21 10.42
C ASP A 184 -6.06 4.66 9.70
N ILE A 185 -6.10 4.70 8.37
CA ILE A 185 -5.12 4.03 7.50
C ILE A 185 -4.20 5.05 6.84
N ALA A 186 -2.92 4.73 6.71
CA ALA A 186 -1.96 5.51 5.91
C ALA A 186 -1.38 4.67 4.77
N VAL A 187 -1.54 5.14 3.54
CA VAL A 187 -0.94 4.57 2.33
C VAL A 187 -0.04 5.65 1.74
N VAL A 188 1.26 5.58 2.04
CA VAL A 188 2.20 6.68 1.78
C VAL A 188 3.47 6.21 1.10
N GLY A 189 3.95 6.97 0.10
CA GLY A 189 5.26 6.73 -0.52
C GLY A 189 5.33 5.47 -1.39
N ASN A 190 4.20 4.80 -1.65
CA ASN A 190 4.20 3.54 -2.37
C ASN A 190 4.36 3.74 -3.89
N LYS A 191 4.94 2.74 -4.55
CA LYS A 191 4.99 2.66 -6.01
C LYS A 191 4.18 1.46 -6.46
N VAL A 192 3.09 1.69 -7.20
CA VAL A 192 2.22 0.63 -7.72
C VAL A 192 2.21 0.67 -9.24
N GLN A 193 2.57 -0.44 -9.87
CA GLN A 193 2.60 -0.53 -11.33
C GLN A 193 2.08 -1.85 -11.88
N GLY A 194 1.40 -1.80 -13.03
CA GLY A 194 1.11 -2.99 -13.83
C GLY A 194 0.05 -3.94 -13.26
N THR A 195 -0.74 -3.51 -12.28
CA THR A 195 -1.85 -4.32 -11.74
C THR A 195 -2.96 -4.48 -12.80
N LEU A 196 -3.67 -5.61 -12.79
CA LEU A 196 -4.74 -5.85 -13.76
C LEU A 196 -6.08 -5.21 -13.38
N ALA A 197 -6.20 -4.68 -12.16
CA ALA A 197 -7.35 -3.91 -11.67
C ALA A 197 -6.86 -2.54 -11.19
N ASP A 198 -7.26 -2.10 -10.00
CA ASP A 198 -6.93 -0.78 -9.49
C ASP A 198 -5.47 -0.72 -8.99
N GLY A 199 -4.93 0.49 -8.85
CA GLY A 199 -3.66 0.68 -8.14
C GLY A 199 -3.87 0.68 -6.63
N ILE A 200 -4.65 1.64 -6.16
CA ILE A 200 -5.05 1.79 -4.75
C ILE A 200 -6.56 1.97 -4.71
N HIS A 201 -7.28 1.08 -4.04
CA HIS A 201 -8.74 1.13 -3.95
C HIS A 201 -9.18 1.14 -2.48
N THR A 202 -10.09 2.06 -2.14
CA THR A 202 -10.65 2.21 -0.78
C THR A 202 -12.17 2.07 -0.84
N THR A 203 -12.71 1.11 -0.10
CA THR A 203 -14.14 0.77 -0.12
C THR A 203 -14.64 0.16 1.20
N TYR A 204 -15.87 -0.33 1.23
CA TYR A 204 -16.42 -1.17 2.30
C TYR A 204 -16.52 -0.44 3.66
N GLY A 205 -16.91 0.83 3.63
CA GLY A 205 -17.07 1.64 4.84
C GLY A 205 -15.75 2.12 5.46
N SER A 206 -14.62 1.98 4.76
CA SER A 206 -13.34 2.53 5.19
C SER A 206 -13.40 4.02 5.48
N HIS A 207 -12.79 4.46 6.57
CA HIS A 207 -12.78 5.88 6.94
C HIS A 207 -11.48 6.30 7.59
N ASN A 208 -11.18 7.60 7.53
CA ASN A 208 -9.91 8.20 7.94
C ASN A 208 -8.70 7.59 7.21
N VAL A 209 -8.82 7.44 5.89
CA VAL A 209 -7.73 6.93 5.04
C VAL A 209 -6.92 8.10 4.46
N LEU A 210 -5.62 8.08 4.70
CA LEU A 210 -4.60 8.96 4.13
C LEU A 210 -3.95 8.27 2.92
N VAL A 211 -4.04 8.87 1.73
CA VAL A 211 -3.36 8.38 0.51
C VAL A 211 -2.47 9.49 -0.04
N GLN A 212 -1.16 9.41 0.20
CA GLN A 212 -0.24 10.52 -0.06
C GLN A 212 1.08 10.06 -0.71
N ASP A 213 1.61 10.88 -1.63
CA ASP A 213 2.95 10.69 -2.23
C ASP A 213 3.16 9.31 -2.87
N ASN A 214 2.07 8.71 -3.37
CA ASN A 214 2.15 7.45 -4.11
C ASN A 214 2.36 7.71 -5.60
N THR A 215 3.10 6.82 -6.25
CA THR A 215 3.23 6.77 -7.71
C THR A 215 2.46 5.57 -8.22
N VAL A 216 1.44 5.81 -9.04
CA VAL A 216 0.59 4.75 -9.60
C VAL A 216 0.57 4.83 -11.13
N THR A 217 0.93 3.74 -11.81
CA THR A 217 1.09 3.74 -13.27
C THR A 217 0.69 2.41 -13.91
N GLY A 218 0.12 2.44 -15.11
CA GLY A 218 -0.13 1.22 -15.90
C GLY A 218 -1.06 0.22 -15.23
N THR A 219 -2.06 0.69 -14.47
CA THR A 219 -3.09 -0.17 -13.86
C THR A 219 -4.17 -0.52 -14.89
N GLY A 220 -4.86 -1.64 -14.69
CA GLY A 220 -5.89 -2.14 -15.59
C GLY A 220 -7.24 -1.44 -15.45
N ASP A 221 -7.45 -0.68 -14.37
CA ASP A 221 -8.68 0.07 -14.13
C ASP A 221 -8.39 1.47 -13.54
N ASP A 222 -8.82 1.77 -12.32
CA ASP A 222 -8.55 3.06 -11.68
C ASP A 222 -7.13 3.10 -11.11
N MET A 223 -6.48 4.27 -11.16
CA MET A 223 -5.18 4.39 -10.50
C MET A 223 -5.39 4.45 -8.99
N ILE A 224 -6.21 5.40 -8.54
CA ILE A 224 -6.58 5.56 -7.14
C ILE A 224 -8.09 5.76 -7.10
N ALA A 225 -8.79 4.86 -6.42
CA ALA A 225 -10.25 4.86 -6.29
C ALA A 225 -10.67 4.97 -4.82
N VAL A 226 -11.68 5.80 -4.57
CA VAL A 226 -12.36 5.92 -3.27
C VAL A 226 -13.85 5.79 -3.57
N VAL A 227 -14.41 4.63 -3.25
CA VAL A 227 -15.76 4.25 -3.68
C VAL A 227 -16.59 3.84 -2.48
N SER A 228 -17.84 4.29 -2.42
CA SER A 228 -18.82 3.79 -1.45
C SER A 228 -19.89 3.02 -2.19
N TYR A 229 -20.05 1.73 -1.91
CA TYR A 229 -21.16 0.96 -2.44
C TYR A 229 -22.33 0.98 -1.47
N GLN A 230 -23.56 1.09 -1.98
CA GLN A 230 -24.76 1.05 -1.13
C GLN A 230 -24.86 -0.26 -0.33
N GLY A 231 -24.30 -1.35 -0.85
CA GLY A 231 -24.24 -2.65 -0.19
C GLY A 231 -23.33 -2.71 1.04
N ASP A 232 -22.43 -1.74 1.22
CA ASP A 232 -21.43 -1.75 2.30
C ASP A 232 -22.02 -1.34 3.65
N GLY A 233 -23.24 -0.78 3.67
CA GLY A 233 -23.90 -0.31 4.90
C GLY A 233 -23.27 0.93 5.57
N ALA A 234 -22.13 1.41 5.07
CA ALA A 234 -21.46 2.63 5.50
C ALA A 234 -20.77 3.34 4.32
N SER A 235 -20.71 4.68 4.39
CA SER A 235 -19.99 5.49 3.39
C SER A 235 -18.51 5.58 3.71
N VAL A 236 -17.69 5.59 2.66
CA VAL A 236 -16.26 5.83 2.78
C VAL A 236 -15.97 7.31 3.03
N ALA A 237 -15.06 7.60 3.96
CA ALA A 237 -14.63 8.97 4.27
C ALA A 237 -13.10 9.08 4.32
N SER A 238 -12.51 9.78 3.36
CA SER A 238 -11.09 10.13 3.40
C SER A 238 -10.84 11.36 4.30
N ALA A 239 -9.67 11.44 4.94
CA ALA A 239 -9.29 12.64 5.69
C ALA A 239 -9.26 13.89 4.78
N PRO A 240 -9.54 15.11 5.32
CA PRO A 240 -9.67 16.31 4.51
C PRO A 240 -8.40 16.65 3.73
N ALA A 241 -8.61 17.07 2.50
CA ALA A 241 -7.58 17.30 1.52
C ALA A 241 -6.62 18.46 1.83
N ARG A 242 -5.44 18.18 2.39
CA ARG A 242 -4.33 19.16 2.39
C ARG A 242 -3.43 18.85 1.20
N LYS A 243 -3.45 19.74 0.20
CA LYS A 243 -2.62 19.77 -1.03
C LYS A 243 -1.86 18.45 -1.31
N TRP A 244 -2.57 17.49 -1.89
CA TRP A 244 -2.06 16.15 -2.18
C TRP A 244 -1.17 16.12 -3.43
N THR A 245 -0.07 15.36 -3.36
CA THR A 245 0.83 15.11 -4.51
C THR A 245 0.90 13.62 -4.82
N ASN A 246 -0.21 13.03 -5.29
CA ASN A 246 -0.14 11.71 -5.95
C ASN A 246 0.16 11.91 -7.43
N THR A 247 1.07 11.09 -7.99
CA THR A 247 1.36 11.12 -9.42
C THR A 247 0.73 9.90 -10.09
N GLY A 248 -0.31 10.16 -10.88
CA GLY A 248 -0.92 9.15 -11.76
C GLY A 248 -0.62 9.47 -13.22
N ARG A 249 -0.03 8.52 -13.96
CA ARG A 249 0.07 8.60 -15.42
C ARG A 249 -0.49 7.31 -16.02
N LYS A 250 -1.64 7.42 -16.70
CA LYS A 250 -2.09 6.40 -17.66
C LYS A 250 -1.28 6.62 -18.94
N GLU A 251 -0.28 5.78 -19.20
CA GLU A 251 0.41 5.83 -20.50
C GLU A 251 -0.56 5.34 -21.59
N ALA A 252 -1.02 6.26 -22.44
CA ALA A 252 -2.00 6.00 -23.51
C ALA A 252 -1.52 5.00 -24.58
N ALA A 253 -0.27 4.53 -24.52
CA ALA A 253 0.31 3.60 -25.47
C ALA A 253 -0.28 2.18 -25.38
N ALA A 254 -0.77 1.75 -24.21
CA ALA A 254 -1.34 0.41 -24.04
C ALA A 254 -2.77 0.25 -24.59
N TYR A 255 -3.51 1.34 -24.80
CA TYR A 255 -4.89 1.30 -25.34
C TYR A 255 -4.96 1.38 -26.87
N LYS A 256 -3.86 1.74 -27.55
CA LYS A 256 -3.85 1.96 -29.00
C LYS A 256 -3.58 0.68 -29.81
N SER A 257 -3.04 -0.38 -29.22
CA SER A 257 -2.72 -1.63 -29.93
C SER A 257 -3.88 -2.64 -30.07
N LEU A 258 -5.06 -2.35 -29.51
CA LEU A 258 -6.24 -3.23 -29.61
C LEU A 258 -7.30 -2.77 -30.63
N ARG A 259 -7.11 -1.60 -31.28
CA ARG A 259 -8.01 -1.11 -32.34
C ARG A 259 -7.52 -1.36 -33.78
N GLU A 260 -6.29 -1.82 -33.98
CA GLU A 260 -5.76 -2.08 -35.34
C GLU A 260 -5.89 -3.54 -35.81
N CYS A 261 -6.48 -4.44 -35.01
CA CYS A 261 -6.73 -5.83 -35.38
C CYS A 261 -8.22 -6.18 -35.49
N ILE A 262 -9.08 -5.29 -36.00
CA ILE A 262 -10.39 -5.67 -36.55
C ILE A 262 -10.70 -4.75 -37.74
N GLN A 263 -10.18 -5.08 -38.91
CA GLN A 263 -10.77 -4.64 -40.17
C GLN A 263 -11.80 -5.69 -40.60
N PHE A 264 -13.09 -5.35 -40.53
CA PHE A 264 -14.11 -6.06 -41.31
C PHE A 264 -14.45 -5.24 -42.56
N PRO A 265 -14.64 -5.90 -43.71
CA PRO A 265 -14.78 -5.23 -44.99
C PRO A 265 -16.10 -4.47 -45.07
N ALA A 266 -16.04 -3.25 -45.62
CA ALA A 266 -17.22 -2.55 -46.08
C ALA A 266 -17.76 -3.30 -47.30
N ASP A 267 -18.92 -3.94 -47.16
CA ASP A 267 -19.96 -4.09 -48.21
C ASP A 267 -21.06 -5.08 -47.76
N ALA A 268 -22.14 -4.57 -47.16
CA ALA A 268 -23.45 -5.22 -47.18
C ALA A 268 -24.56 -4.18 -46.94
N ARG A 269 -25.38 -3.94 -47.97
CA ARG A 269 -26.65 -3.20 -47.88
C ARG A 269 -27.78 -4.12 -47.40
N VAL A 270 -28.95 -3.51 -47.17
CA VAL A 270 -30.30 -4.08 -46.90
C VAL A 270 -30.61 -4.21 -45.40
N GLY A 271 -31.73 -3.78 -44.83
CA GLY A 271 -32.97 -3.16 -45.31
C GLY A 271 -33.93 -2.99 -44.12
N LYS A 272 -34.86 -2.03 -44.19
CA LYS A 272 -35.91 -1.79 -43.19
C LYS A 272 -36.95 -2.92 -43.21
N HIS A 273 -37.30 -3.50 -42.05
CA HIS A 273 -38.66 -3.92 -41.64
C HIS A 273 -38.64 -4.30 -40.14
N GLY A 274 -39.68 -3.92 -39.39
CA GLY A 274 -39.81 -4.20 -37.95
C GLY A 274 -40.60 -5.46 -37.63
N ILE A 275 -40.48 -5.94 -36.38
CA ILE A 275 -41.55 -6.25 -35.41
C ILE A 275 -40.93 -6.90 -34.14
N SER A 276 -41.18 -6.25 -33.00
CA SER A 276 -41.62 -6.74 -31.68
C SER A 276 -40.99 -7.94 -30.93
N SER A 277 -40.62 -7.59 -29.69
CA SER A 277 -40.86 -8.27 -28.39
C SER A 277 -39.87 -9.29 -27.81
N ARG A 278 -39.53 -8.97 -26.55
CA ARG A 278 -38.89 -9.78 -25.47
C ARG A 278 -37.36 -9.83 -25.46
N MET A 279 -36.78 -8.89 -24.72
CA MET A 279 -35.53 -9.10 -23.98
C MET A 279 -35.79 -8.90 -22.48
N PRO A 280 -35.16 -9.70 -21.60
CA PRO A 280 -35.31 -9.55 -20.17
C PRO A 280 -34.65 -8.25 -19.68
N VAL A 281 -35.32 -7.64 -18.71
CA VAL A 281 -34.99 -6.39 -18.03
C VAL A 281 -33.65 -6.52 -17.30
N LEU A 282 -32.72 -5.63 -17.63
CA LEU A 282 -31.57 -5.28 -16.77
C LEU A 282 -32.04 -4.27 -15.71
N PRO A 283 -31.68 -4.46 -14.44
CA PRO A 283 -31.56 -3.38 -13.47
C PRO A 283 -30.13 -3.36 -12.90
N HIS A 284 -29.41 -2.28 -12.67
CA HIS A 284 -29.69 -0.85 -12.64
C HIS A 284 -28.36 -0.12 -12.92
N THR A 285 -28.34 0.75 -13.93
CA THR A 285 -27.63 2.03 -13.81
C THR A 285 -28.22 2.78 -12.63
N GLN A 286 -27.40 3.27 -11.69
CA GLN A 286 -27.37 4.68 -11.20
C GLN A 286 -26.20 4.88 -10.21
N TYR A 287 -25.61 6.08 -10.27
CA TYR A 287 -24.60 6.67 -9.37
C TYR A 287 -23.12 6.43 -9.69
N LEU A 288 -22.65 7.11 -10.74
CA LEU A 288 -21.26 7.53 -10.89
C LEU A 288 -21.09 8.87 -10.14
N ARG A 289 -20.32 8.92 -9.04
CA ARG A 289 -19.67 10.16 -8.58
C ARG A 289 -18.18 10.00 -8.80
N LEU A 290 -17.76 10.42 -9.99
CA LEU A 290 -16.37 10.50 -10.39
C LEU A 290 -15.73 11.74 -9.74
N VAL A 291 -14.76 11.54 -8.84
CA VAL A 291 -13.85 12.61 -8.40
C VAL A 291 -12.60 12.52 -9.27
N ILE A 292 -12.55 13.31 -10.35
CA ILE A 292 -11.33 13.49 -11.14
C ILE A 292 -10.43 14.47 -10.39
N LEU A 293 -9.24 14.03 -9.97
CA LEU A 293 -8.17 14.93 -9.57
C LEU A 293 -7.50 15.53 -10.82
N LEU A 294 -7.67 16.85 -10.99
CA LEU A 294 -7.04 17.65 -12.03
C LEU A 294 -5.51 17.52 -12.00
N THR A 295 -4.92 17.13 -13.11
CA THR A 295 -3.48 17.33 -13.38
C THR A 295 -3.32 18.72 -13.99
N TRP A 296 -2.56 19.61 -13.35
CA TRP A 296 -2.15 20.88 -13.95
C TRP A 296 -0.87 20.67 -14.76
N ALA A 297 -0.92 21.00 -16.05
CA ALA A 297 0.25 21.13 -16.91
C ALA A 297 0.90 22.50 -16.66
N LEU A 298 2.15 22.50 -16.21
CA LEU A 298 3.02 23.68 -16.24
C LEU A 298 3.88 23.63 -17.51
N GLN A 299 3.42 24.30 -18.56
CA GLN A 299 4.24 24.89 -19.63
C GLN A 299 3.62 26.28 -19.82
N GLY A 300 4.22 27.37 -19.37
CA GLY A 300 5.60 27.77 -19.62
C GLY A 300 5.53 29.02 -20.47
N ASP A 301 5.08 30.13 -19.88
CA ASP A 301 5.19 31.45 -20.49
C ASP A 301 6.69 31.78 -20.62
N ARG A 302 7.18 31.81 -21.86
CA ARG A 302 8.21 32.72 -22.36
C ARG A 302 8.46 32.44 -23.84
N HIS A 303 7.93 33.30 -24.70
CA HIS A 303 8.60 33.98 -25.84
C HIS A 303 7.57 34.46 -26.86
N VAL A 304 7.16 35.73 -26.72
CA VAL A 304 6.65 36.50 -27.85
C VAL A 304 7.88 37.12 -28.52
N GLY A 305 8.22 36.61 -29.70
CA GLY A 305 9.23 37.15 -30.60
C GLY A 305 8.75 36.92 -32.03
N LEU A 306 8.44 38.03 -32.71
CA LEU A 306 7.76 38.13 -33.99
C LEU A 306 8.44 37.37 -35.13
N CYS A 307 7.62 36.80 -36.02
CA CYS A 307 7.91 36.72 -37.45
C CYS A 307 7.14 37.83 -38.18
N ARG A 308 7.82 38.93 -38.48
CA ARG A 308 7.83 39.69 -39.74
C ARG A 308 8.69 40.93 -39.58
#